data_AF-A0A3D1DLE6-F1
#
_entry.id   AF-A0A3D1DLE6-F1
#
_cell.length_a   1.000
_cell.length_b   1.000
_cell.length_c   1.000
_cell.angle_alpha   90.00
_cell.angle_beta   90.00
_cell.angle_gamma   90.00
#
_symmetry.space_group_name_H-M   'P 1'
#
loop_
_entity.id
_entity.type
_entity.pdbx_description
1 polymer ?
#
loop_
_entity_poly.entity_id
_entity_poly.type
_entity_poly.pdbx_seq_one_letter_code
_entity_poly.pdbx_strand_id
1 'polypeptide(L)'
;FHQVTASTQAYGGLPTGTRAVQLPDPSKGPYFLKVFGQPQADTACECERSQEANLAQSLHLLNSSEVQNKIAAGTGRAAKLAADKKRPNQEKIKELYRWVYSREPDSVENKIAMAHLAKHEKDVKVAWEDIIWALINTKEFLFNH
;
A
#
# COMPACT_ATOMS: atom_id res chain seq x y z
N PHE A 1 -2.80 10.44 -3.22
CA PHE A 1 -3.80 9.53 -2.64
C PHE A 1 -3.32 8.11 -2.89
N HIS A 2 -3.20 7.30 -1.85
CA HIS A 2 -2.73 5.91 -1.94
C HIS A 2 -3.95 5.00 -1.92
N GLN A 3 -4.26 4.33 -3.03
CA GLN A 3 -5.52 3.61 -3.20
C GLN A 3 -5.64 2.40 -2.26
N VAL A 4 -4.58 1.58 -2.15
CA VAL A 4 -4.59 0.37 -1.30
C VAL A 4 -4.78 0.72 0.17
N THR A 5 -4.01 1.68 0.71
CA THR A 5 -4.12 2.05 2.13
C THR A 5 -5.19 3.09 2.43
N ALA A 6 -5.83 3.65 1.39
CA ALA A 6 -6.78 4.77 1.48
C ALA A 6 -6.24 5.95 2.30
N SER A 7 -4.93 6.20 2.20
CA SER A 7 -4.22 7.27 2.90
C SER A 7 -3.79 8.39 1.95
N THR A 8 -3.34 9.51 2.50
CA THR A 8 -2.83 10.66 1.74
C THR A 8 -1.45 11.05 2.22
N GLN A 9 -0.63 11.58 1.30
CA GLN A 9 0.63 12.22 1.60
C GLN A 9 0.46 13.73 1.40
N ALA A 10 0.90 14.52 2.37
CA ALA A 10 1.11 15.94 2.18
C ALA A 10 2.60 16.18 1.89
N TYR A 11 2.89 17.18 1.07
CA TYR A 11 4.25 17.59 0.74
C TYR A 11 4.44 19.02 1.24
N GLY A 12 5.52 19.28 1.97
CA GLY A 12 5.77 20.57 2.61
C GLY A 12 5.71 21.74 1.62
N GLY A 13 4.87 22.73 1.93
CA GLY A 13 4.69 23.92 1.10
C GLY A 13 3.91 23.70 -0.20
N LEU A 14 3.25 22.54 -0.39
CA LEU A 14 2.39 22.27 -1.54
C LEU A 14 0.93 22.06 -1.11
N PRO A 15 -0.05 22.37 -1.98
CA PRO A 15 -1.46 22.15 -1.70
C PRO A 15 -1.81 20.69 -1.35
N THR A 16 -2.83 20.50 -0.52
CA THR A 16 -3.36 19.16 -0.23
C THR A 16 -3.82 18.49 -1.52
N GLY A 17 -3.43 17.23 -1.72
CA GLY A 17 -3.80 16.46 -2.91
C GLY A 17 -2.79 16.49 -4.04
N THR A 18 -1.70 17.27 -3.92
CA THR A 18 -0.56 17.17 -4.85
C THR A 18 -0.08 15.72 -4.94
N ARG A 19 0.12 15.25 -6.17
CA ARG A 19 0.62 13.90 -6.46
C ARG A 19 2.15 13.88 -6.46
N ALA A 20 2.73 12.71 -6.19
CA ALA A 20 4.18 12.50 -6.28
C ALA A 20 4.77 12.94 -7.64
N VAL A 21 4.06 12.67 -8.74
CA VAL A 21 4.46 13.05 -10.10
C VAL A 21 4.35 14.55 -10.39
N GLN A 22 3.74 15.33 -9.49
CA GLN A 22 3.59 16.79 -9.61
C GLN A 22 4.61 17.54 -8.75
N LEU A 23 5.55 16.85 -8.10
CA LEU A 23 6.56 17.50 -7.29
C LEU A 23 7.50 18.32 -8.20
N PRO A 24 7.62 19.64 -7.99
CA PRO A 24 8.52 20.48 -8.78
C PRO A 24 9.99 20.26 -8.42
N ASP A 25 10.23 19.71 -7.22
CA ASP A 25 11.56 19.44 -6.67
C ASP A 25 11.54 18.02 -6.08
N PRO A 26 12.35 17.08 -6.60
CA PRO A 26 12.38 15.70 -6.16
C PRO A 26 12.91 15.55 -4.72
N SER A 27 13.64 16.54 -4.19
CA SER A 27 14.11 16.53 -2.80
C SER A 27 12.96 16.61 -1.78
N LYS A 28 11.78 17.11 -2.20
CA LYS A 28 10.58 17.21 -1.36
C LYS A 28 9.80 15.90 -1.25
N GLY A 29 10.17 14.88 -2.03
CA GLY A 29 9.58 13.55 -1.97
C GLY A 29 10.08 12.76 -0.75
N PRO A 30 9.26 11.86 -0.17
CA PRO A 30 9.76 10.91 0.82
C PRO A 30 10.81 9.99 0.20
N TYR A 31 11.69 9.44 1.03
CA TYR A 31 12.73 8.49 0.61
C TYR A 31 12.18 7.32 -0.21
N PHE A 32 10.94 6.89 0.08
CA PHE A 32 10.22 5.89 -0.70
C PHE A 32 10.23 6.19 -2.21
N LEU A 33 9.98 7.44 -2.63
CA LEU A 33 9.98 7.77 -4.05
C LEU A 33 11.35 7.55 -4.70
N LYS A 34 12.45 7.82 -3.98
CA LYS A 34 13.81 7.59 -4.46
C LYS A 34 14.12 6.11 -4.65
N VAL A 35 13.73 5.27 -3.70
CA VAL A 35 13.90 3.80 -3.79
C VAL A 35 13.15 3.22 -4.98
N PHE A 36 11.99 3.79 -5.32
CA PHE A 36 11.13 3.37 -6.43
C PHE A 36 11.37 4.18 -7.73
N GLY A 37 12.56 4.75 -7.90
CA GLY A 37 13.03 5.26 -9.19
C GLY A 37 12.64 6.71 -9.51
N GLN A 38 12.31 7.54 -8.51
CA GLN A 38 12.15 8.97 -8.76
C GLN A 38 13.49 9.58 -9.22
N PRO A 39 13.55 10.14 -10.44
CA PRO A 39 14.76 10.78 -10.95
C PRO A 39 15.10 12.01 -10.10
N GLN A 40 16.40 12.28 -9.89
CA GLN A 40 16.83 13.48 -9.16
C GLN A 40 16.75 14.74 -10.03
N ALA A 41 16.56 14.57 -11.35
CA ALA A 41 16.47 15.67 -12.32
C ALA A 41 17.76 16.53 -12.36
N ASP A 42 18.89 15.94 -11.98
CA ASP A 42 20.21 16.56 -12.08
C ASP A 42 20.70 16.53 -13.54
N THR A 43 20.31 15.51 -14.31
CA THR A 43 20.66 15.37 -15.74
C THR A 43 19.46 15.04 -16.62
N ALA A 44 19.61 15.23 -17.93
CA ALA A 44 18.62 14.80 -18.93
C ALA A 44 18.77 13.31 -19.32
N CYS A 45 19.64 12.53 -18.66
CA CYS A 45 19.89 11.12 -18.98
C CYS A 45 18.63 10.30 -18.67
N GLU A 46 18.19 9.47 -19.63
CA GLU A 46 17.18 8.44 -19.36
C GLU A 46 17.67 7.42 -18.31
N CYS A 47 18.98 7.39 -18.07
CA CYS A 47 19.70 6.56 -17.12
C CYS A 47 19.25 6.77 -15.66
N GLU A 48 18.73 7.96 -15.32
CA GLU A 48 18.15 8.24 -13.99
C GLU A 48 16.75 7.62 -13.81
N ARG A 49 16.14 7.11 -14.89
CA ARG A 49 14.78 6.59 -14.94
C ARG A 49 14.80 5.08 -15.16
N SER A 50 15.12 4.35 -14.10
CA SER A 50 15.02 2.90 -14.12
C SER A 50 13.63 2.43 -13.70
N GLN A 51 13.02 1.58 -14.53
CA GLN A 51 11.79 0.84 -14.21
C GLN A 51 12.09 -0.61 -13.77
N GLU A 52 13.35 -0.92 -13.49
CA GLU A 52 13.74 -2.27 -13.08
C GLU A 52 13.29 -2.55 -11.66
N ALA A 53 12.46 -3.58 -11.51
CA ALA A 53 12.16 -4.14 -10.21
C ALA A 53 13.43 -4.79 -9.64
N ASN A 54 13.79 -4.43 -8.40
CA ASN A 54 14.99 -4.96 -7.76
C ASN A 54 14.72 -5.48 -6.33
N LEU A 55 15.61 -6.36 -5.85
CA LEU A 55 15.48 -6.98 -4.52
C LEU A 55 15.46 -5.94 -3.39
N ALA A 56 16.17 -4.82 -3.55
CA ALA A 56 16.23 -3.78 -2.53
C ALA A 56 14.88 -3.07 -2.35
N GLN A 57 14.10 -2.88 -3.42
CA GLN A 57 12.74 -2.36 -3.37
C GLN A 57 11.80 -3.30 -2.61
N SER A 58 11.87 -4.61 -2.88
CA SER A 58 11.08 -5.61 -2.16
C SER A 58 11.43 -5.64 -0.67
N LEU A 59 12.72 -5.59 -0.34
CA LEU A 59 13.17 -5.56 1.05
C LEU A 59 12.78 -4.26 1.76
N HIS A 60 12.81 -3.14 1.04
CA HIS A 60 12.33 -1.87 1.57
C HIS A 60 10.83 -1.95 1.87
N LEU A 61 10.01 -2.49 0.96
CA LEU A 61 8.57 -2.62 1.17
C LEU A 61 8.22 -3.46 2.41
N LEU A 62 8.93 -4.58 2.61
CA LEU A 62 8.75 -5.46 3.77
C LEU A 62 9.03 -4.75 5.10
N ASN A 63 10.05 -3.89 5.14
CA ASN A 63 10.58 -3.30 6.37
C ASN A 63 10.25 -1.81 6.54
N SER A 64 9.53 -1.19 5.60
CA SER A 64 9.33 0.25 5.58
C SER A 64 8.32 0.68 6.65
N SER A 65 8.82 1.40 7.65
CA SER A 65 7.98 2.08 8.65
C SER A 65 7.03 3.08 8.00
N GLU A 66 7.43 3.70 6.88
CA GLU A 66 6.54 4.60 6.14
C GLU A 66 5.32 3.84 5.59
N VAL A 67 5.54 2.68 4.97
CA VAL A 67 4.47 1.84 4.43
C VAL A 67 3.58 1.33 5.56
N GLN A 68 4.19 0.85 6.65
CA GLN A 68 3.47 0.39 7.83
C GLN A 68 2.59 1.50 8.43
N ASN A 69 3.11 2.73 8.54
CA ASN A 69 2.34 3.88 9.04
C ASN A 69 1.16 4.23 8.13
N LYS A 70 1.32 4.11 6.80
CA LYS A 70 0.22 4.33 5.86
C LYS A 70 -0.86 3.25 5.99
N ILE A 71 -0.48 1.99 6.21
CA ILE A 71 -1.41 0.87 6.46
C ILE A 71 -2.17 1.09 7.78
N ALA A 72 -1.45 1.46 8.84
CA ALA A 72 -1.97 1.61 10.20
C ALA A 72 -2.73 2.93 10.44
N ALA A 73 -2.79 3.82 9.46
CA ALA A 73 -3.44 5.11 9.54
C ALA A 73 -4.87 5.00 10.06
N GLY A 74 -5.25 5.83 11.04
CA GLY A 74 -6.56 5.78 11.69
C GLY A 74 -7.74 6.02 10.75
N THR A 75 -7.51 6.72 9.63
CA THR A 75 -8.49 6.94 8.55
C THR A 75 -8.24 6.04 7.32
N GLY A 76 -7.29 5.12 7.43
CA GLY A 76 -6.88 4.21 6.38
C GLY A 76 -7.86 3.07 6.13
N ARG A 77 -7.57 2.25 5.13
CA ARG A 77 -8.44 1.16 4.69
C ARG A 77 -8.65 0.12 5.79
N ALA A 78 -7.60 -0.30 6.50
CA ALA A 78 -7.73 -1.26 7.59
C ALA A 78 -8.70 -0.79 8.66
N ALA A 79 -8.56 0.47 9.09
CA ALA A 79 -9.46 1.08 10.08
C ALA A 79 -10.92 1.13 9.57
N LYS A 80 -11.14 1.47 8.30
CA LYS A 80 -12.47 1.47 7.68
C LYS A 80 -13.11 0.07 7.63
N LEU A 81 -12.34 -0.95 7.22
CA LEU A 81 -12.82 -2.33 7.14
C LEU A 81 -13.10 -2.94 8.53
N ALA A 82 -12.30 -2.55 9.54
CA ALA A 82 -12.50 -2.95 10.92
C ALA A 82 -13.74 -2.28 11.56
N ALA A 83 -13.98 -1.00 11.25
CA ALA A 83 -15.13 -0.25 11.76
C ALA A 83 -16.46 -0.68 11.13
N ASP A 84 -16.43 -1.26 9.93
CA ASP A 84 -17.62 -1.74 9.23
C ASP A 84 -18.13 -3.06 9.83
N LYS A 85 -19.11 -2.94 10.72
CA LYS A 85 -19.81 -4.07 11.36
C LYS A 85 -21.04 -4.55 10.59
N LYS A 86 -21.43 -3.87 9.50
CA LYS A 86 -22.66 -4.18 8.76
C LYS A 86 -22.41 -5.27 7.72
N ARG A 87 -21.27 -5.18 7.02
CA ARG A 87 -20.92 -6.14 5.96
C ARG A 87 -20.19 -7.36 6.52
N PRO A 88 -20.44 -8.56 5.98
CA PRO A 88 -19.68 -9.74 6.33
C PRO A 88 -18.21 -9.60 5.91
N ASN A 89 -17.30 -10.22 6.66
CA ASN A 89 -15.86 -10.16 6.38
C ASN A 89 -15.50 -10.65 4.97
N GLN A 90 -16.24 -11.63 4.44
CA GLN A 90 -16.02 -12.14 3.08
C GLN A 90 -16.23 -11.07 2.00
N GLU A 91 -17.25 -10.22 2.11
CA GLU A 91 -17.46 -9.11 1.17
C GLU A 91 -16.36 -8.06 1.29
N LYS A 92 -15.90 -7.80 2.53
CA LYS A 92 -14.80 -6.87 2.80
C LYS A 92 -13.47 -7.37 2.23
N ILE A 93 -13.20 -8.68 2.28
CA ILE A 93 -12.04 -9.30 1.63
C ILE A 93 -12.14 -9.15 0.11
N LYS A 94 -13.30 -9.44 -0.49
CA LYS A 94 -13.50 -9.24 -1.94
C LYS A 94 -13.24 -7.80 -2.37
N GLU A 95 -13.74 -6.84 -1.61
CA GLU A 95 -13.46 -5.42 -1.86
C GLU A 95 -11.96 -5.14 -1.79
N LEU A 96 -11.28 -5.60 -0.73
CA LEU A 96 -9.86 -5.39 -0.54
C LEU A 96 -9.03 -5.95 -1.71
N TYR A 97 -9.33 -7.17 -2.15
CA TYR A 97 -8.63 -7.80 -3.29
C TYR A 97 -8.81 -7.02 -4.59
N ARG A 98 -9.98 -6.41 -4.82
CA ARG A 98 -10.17 -5.53 -5.99
C ARG A 98 -9.33 -4.27 -5.90
N TRP A 99 -9.10 -3.75 -4.69
CA TRP A 99 -8.22 -2.59 -4.50
C TRP A 99 -6.74 -2.91 -4.64
N VAL A 100 -6.33 -4.16 -4.36
CA VAL A 100 -4.93 -4.60 -4.43
C VAL A 100 -4.58 -5.18 -5.81
N TYR A 101 -5.39 -6.10 -6.33
CA TYR A 101 -5.10 -6.89 -7.53
C TYR A 101 -6.11 -6.68 -8.67
N SER A 102 -7.09 -5.80 -8.51
CA SER A 102 -8.16 -5.62 -9.51
C SER A 102 -8.94 -6.90 -9.86
N ARG A 103 -8.92 -7.91 -8.97
CA ARG A 103 -9.67 -9.18 -9.09
C ARG A 103 -10.30 -9.58 -7.76
N GLU A 104 -11.14 -10.62 -7.78
CA GLU A 104 -11.62 -11.26 -6.56
C GLU A 104 -10.59 -12.27 -6.02
N PRO A 105 -10.61 -12.56 -4.70
CA PRO A 105 -9.81 -13.63 -4.13
C PRO A 105 -10.30 -14.98 -4.63
N ASP A 106 -9.38 -15.93 -4.78
CA ASP A 106 -9.75 -17.33 -4.97
C ASP A 106 -10.25 -17.96 -3.66
N SER A 107 -10.65 -19.24 -3.74
CA SER A 107 -11.21 -19.96 -2.58
C SER A 107 -10.20 -20.20 -1.45
N VAL A 108 -8.91 -20.31 -1.77
CA VAL A 108 -7.83 -20.56 -0.80
C VAL A 108 -7.46 -19.26 -0.11
N GLU A 109 -7.25 -18.20 -0.89
CA GLU A 109 -6.99 -16.83 -0.44
C GLU A 109 -8.08 -16.36 0.54
N ASN A 110 -9.35 -16.52 0.17
CA ASN A 110 -10.46 -16.14 1.02
C ASN A 110 -10.50 -16.94 2.32
N LYS A 111 -10.22 -18.25 2.28
CA LYS A 111 -10.16 -19.11 3.49
C LYS A 111 -9.04 -18.66 4.43
N ILE A 112 -7.85 -18.36 3.90
CA ILE A 112 -6.70 -17.91 4.70
C ILE A 112 -7.01 -16.58 5.36
N ALA A 113 -7.51 -15.60 4.61
CA ALA A 113 -7.86 -14.28 5.14
C ALA A 113 -8.97 -14.36 6.21
N MET A 114 -10.02 -15.16 5.98
CA MET A 114 -11.08 -15.39 6.97
C MET A 114 -10.55 -16.06 8.24
N ALA A 115 -9.67 -17.06 8.11
CA ALA A 115 -9.06 -17.72 9.25
C ALA A 115 -8.15 -16.77 10.06
N HIS A 116 -7.43 -15.86 9.39
CA HIS A 116 -6.63 -14.83 10.07
C HIS A 116 -7.50 -13.87 10.88
N LEU A 117 -8.60 -13.39 10.28
CA LEU A 117 -9.57 -12.52 10.97
C LEU A 117 -10.18 -13.21 12.20
N ALA A 118 -10.55 -14.49 12.09
CA ALA A 118 -11.11 -15.26 13.21
C ALA A 118 -10.11 -15.48 14.34
N LYS A 119 -8.81 -15.59 14.04
CA LYS A 119 -7.76 -15.69 15.08
C LYS A 119 -7.54 -14.38 15.84
N HIS A 120 -7.92 -13.25 15.25
CA HIS A 120 -7.65 -11.90 15.76
C HIS A 120 -8.94 -11.11 16.07
N GLU A 121 -9.97 -11.78 16.56
CA GLU A 121 -11.26 -11.14 16.89
C GLU A 121 -11.15 -10.00 17.92
N LYS A 122 -10.13 -10.04 18.78
CA LYS A 122 -9.87 -8.98 19.78
C LYS A 122 -9.20 -7.75 19.18
N ASP A 123 -8.46 -7.92 18.08
CA ASP A 123 -7.64 -6.89 17.43
C ASP A 123 -7.92 -6.84 15.92
N VAL A 124 -9.19 -6.74 15.56
CA VAL A 124 -9.66 -6.81 14.16
C VAL A 124 -8.95 -5.79 13.25
N LYS A 125 -8.61 -4.61 13.76
CA LYS A 125 -7.85 -3.60 13.00
C LYS A 125 -6.48 -4.14 12.60
N VAL A 126 -5.73 -4.72 13.53
CA VAL A 126 -4.41 -5.30 13.29
C VAL A 126 -4.51 -6.44 12.27
N ALA A 127 -5.54 -7.27 12.39
CA ALA A 127 -5.78 -8.35 11.44
C ALA A 127 -5.94 -7.85 9.99
N TRP A 128 -6.64 -6.72 9.78
CA TRP A 128 -6.73 -6.10 8.46
C TRP A 128 -5.42 -5.44 8.02
N GLU A 129 -4.66 -4.85 8.94
CA GLU A 129 -3.33 -4.30 8.65
C GLU A 129 -2.38 -5.39 8.16
N ASP A 130 -2.37 -6.55 8.83
CA ASP A 130 -1.57 -7.72 8.45
C ASP A 130 -1.93 -8.24 7.06
N ILE A 131 -3.24 -8.37 6.77
CA ILE A 131 -3.70 -8.82 5.45
C ILE A 131 -3.26 -7.84 4.37
N ILE A 132 -3.44 -6.54 4.59
CA ILE A 132 -2.99 -5.52 3.62
C ILE A 132 -1.47 -5.60 3.43
N TRP A 133 -0.70 -5.69 4.51
CA TRP A 133 0.75 -5.82 4.46
C TRP A 133 1.19 -7.07 3.70
N ALA A 134 0.55 -8.22 3.95
CA ALA A 134 0.86 -9.46 3.26
C ALA A 134 0.59 -9.36 1.76
N LEU A 135 -0.55 -8.75 1.38
CA LEU A 135 -0.95 -8.58 0.00
C LEU A 135 0.01 -7.68 -0.80
N ILE A 136 0.40 -6.51 -0.25
CA ILE A 136 1.33 -5.60 -0.95
C ILE A 136 2.74 -6.18 -1.10
N ASN A 137 3.12 -7.14 -0.25
CA ASN A 137 4.45 -7.77 -0.29
C ASN A 137 4.47 -9.06 -1.14
N THR A 138 3.37 -9.40 -1.81
CA THR A 138 3.38 -10.54 -2.74
C THR A 138 4.10 -10.22 -4.04
N LYS A 139 4.57 -11.27 -4.72
CA LYS A 139 5.08 -11.14 -6.09
C LYS A 139 3.99 -10.64 -7.05
N GLU A 140 2.75 -11.05 -6.85
CA GLU A 140 1.64 -10.59 -7.68
C GLU A 140 1.48 -9.08 -7.61
N PHE A 141 1.50 -8.49 -6.41
CA PHE A 141 1.46 -7.04 -6.27
C PHE A 141 2.66 -6.37 -6.93
N LEU A 142 3.87 -6.83 -6.59
CA LEU A 142 5.11 -6.17 -6.98
C LEU A 142 5.38 -6.18 -8.49
N PHE A 143 4.88 -7.19 -9.22
CA PHE A 143 5.24 -7.39 -10.63
C PHE A 143 4.06 -7.31 -11.59
N ASN A 144 2.81 -7.42 -11.12
CA ASN A 144 1.63 -7.47 -11.99
C ASN A 144 0.63 -6.33 -11.75
N HIS A 145 0.80 -5.50 -10.71
CA HIS A 145 -0.19 -4.49 -10.30
C HIS A 145 0.40 -3.16 -9.84
#